data_AF-A0AAV7TY90-F1
#
_entry.id   AF-A0AAV7TY90-F1
#
_cell.length_a   1.000
_cell.length_b   1.000
_cell.length_c   1.000
_cell.angle_alpha   90.00
_cell.angle_beta   90.00
_cell.angle_gamma   90.00
#
_symmetry.space_group_name_H-M   'P 1'
#
loop_
_entity.id
_entity.type
_entity.pdbx_description
1 polymer ?
#
loop_
_entity_poly.entity_id
_entity_poly.type
_entity_poly.pdbx_seq_one_letter_code
_entity_poly.pdbx_strand_id
1 'polypeptide(L)'
;MLLHHLGTEGRRIYDDLPEMSLGIGDGQPANPYEMSLQMLEKHFTPKISIVFERHKLFSRVQGYDEDVLTYVAALRGLAVMCDFQNLSDSLIHDQIVRCTNSKKVKERLLSIDPSLEECIQIVRSMEHTETWMKEIEVKGHIRDSDKENTVEVKEFKGKKNVVADCLSRLPINESPEEVSLMCEMEVEASPIDEELALGQGEWEEAIVDDEEYGELKRLICELETIFGSKK
;
A
#
# COMPACT_ATOMS: atom_id res chain seq x y z
N MET A 1 -11.83 -41.97 -17.03
CA MET A 1 -10.53 -41.48 -17.55
C MET A 1 -9.74 -40.73 -16.49
N LEU A 2 -10.30 -39.75 -15.77
CA LEU A 2 -9.58 -38.97 -14.73
C LEU A 2 -8.93 -39.83 -13.64
N LEU A 3 -9.70 -40.75 -13.02
CA LEU A 3 -9.23 -41.52 -11.86
C LEU A 3 -8.04 -42.45 -12.16
N HIS A 4 -7.87 -42.86 -13.42
CA HIS A 4 -6.75 -43.71 -13.84
C HIS A 4 -5.42 -42.94 -13.95
N HIS A 5 -5.48 -41.61 -14.05
CA HIS A 5 -4.30 -40.74 -14.16
C HIS A 5 -3.86 -40.16 -12.80
N LEU A 6 -4.67 -40.30 -11.75
CA LEU A 6 -4.40 -39.77 -10.40
C LEU A 6 -3.35 -40.59 -9.62
N GLY A 7 -2.97 -41.76 -10.14
CA GLY A 7 -2.09 -42.70 -9.44
C GLY A 7 -2.77 -43.38 -8.24
N THR A 8 -2.02 -44.23 -7.54
CA THR A 8 -2.54 -45.01 -6.40
C THR A 8 -2.89 -44.12 -5.20
N GLU A 9 -2.04 -43.15 -4.88
CA GLU A 9 -2.26 -42.23 -3.76
C GLU A 9 -3.40 -41.24 -4.04
N GLY A 10 -3.44 -40.66 -5.24
CA GLY A 10 -4.53 -39.75 -5.63
C GLY A 10 -5.89 -40.46 -5.61
N ARG A 11 -5.94 -41.71 -6.07
CA ARG A 11 -7.16 -42.52 -6.01
C ARG A 11 -7.59 -42.83 -4.58
N ARG A 12 -6.65 -43.17 -3.68
CA ARG A 12 -6.96 -43.38 -2.25
C ARG A 12 -7.59 -42.13 -1.63
N ILE A 13 -6.97 -40.97 -1.87
CA ILE A 13 -7.50 -39.69 -1.38
C ILE A 13 -8.90 -39.44 -1.92
N TYR A 14 -9.13 -39.66 -3.22
CA TYR A 14 -10.45 -39.48 -3.84
C TYR A 14 -11.52 -40.38 -3.22
N ASP A 15 -11.21 -41.66 -2.99
CA ASP A 15 -12.15 -42.63 -2.41
C ASP A 15 -12.47 -42.31 -0.93
N ASP A 16 -11.57 -41.63 -0.22
CA ASP A 16 -11.74 -41.18 1.18
C ASP A 16 -12.52 -39.85 1.30
N LEU A 17 -12.78 -39.13 0.20
CA LEU A 17 -13.51 -37.87 0.25
C LEU A 17 -14.97 -38.14 0.65
N PRO A 18 -15.52 -37.38 1.63
CA PRO A 18 -16.93 -37.52 1.96
C PRO A 18 -17.74 -37.24 0.69
N GLU A 19 -18.70 -38.11 0.36
CA GLU A 19 -19.73 -37.89 -0.66
C GLU A 19 -20.58 -36.68 -0.23
N MET A 20 -20.00 -35.48 -0.29
CA MET A 20 -20.70 -34.26 0.02
C MET A 20 -21.57 -34.01 -1.19
N SER A 21 -22.84 -34.35 -1.02
CA SER A 21 -23.98 -33.97 -1.83
C SER A 21 -23.73 -32.60 -2.48
N LEU A 22 -23.19 -32.61 -3.70
CA LEU A 22 -23.36 -31.53 -4.63
C LEU A 22 -24.84 -31.61 -4.95
N GLY A 23 -25.61 -30.73 -4.31
CA GLY A 23 -27.03 -30.63 -4.54
C GLY A 23 -27.26 -30.61 -6.04
N ILE A 24 -28.04 -31.57 -6.51
CA ILE A 24 -28.73 -31.48 -7.80
C ILE A 24 -29.73 -30.33 -7.62
N GLY A 25 -29.23 -29.10 -7.63
CA GLY A 25 -30.00 -27.90 -7.88
C GLY A 25 -30.16 -27.83 -9.40
N ASP A 26 -31.40 -27.98 -9.83
CA ASP A 26 -31.88 -27.52 -11.14
C ASP A 26 -31.46 -28.38 -12.34
N GLY A 27 -31.89 -29.66 -12.32
CA GLY A 27 -32.36 -30.35 -13.54
C GLY A 27 -31.34 -30.70 -14.64
N GLN A 28 -30.03 -30.55 -14.40
CA GLN A 28 -28.99 -31.07 -15.30
C GLN A 28 -28.16 -32.16 -14.60
N PRO A 29 -27.92 -33.32 -15.23
CA PRO A 29 -26.97 -34.30 -14.70
C PRO A 29 -25.57 -33.70 -14.80
N ALA A 30 -25.02 -33.26 -13.67
CA ALA A 30 -23.63 -32.80 -13.61
C ALA A 30 -22.72 -33.92 -14.16
N ASN A 31 -21.80 -33.55 -15.06
CA ASN A 31 -20.87 -34.50 -15.65
C ASN A 31 -20.02 -35.13 -14.52
N PRO A 32 -19.97 -36.47 -14.38
CA PRO A 32 -19.19 -37.13 -13.32
C PRO A 32 -17.71 -36.69 -13.29
N TYR A 33 -17.17 -36.31 -14.45
CA TYR A 33 -15.83 -35.72 -14.56
C TYR A 33 -15.72 -34.37 -13.84
N GLU A 34 -16.66 -33.45 -14.07
CA GLU A 34 -16.66 -32.12 -13.45
C GLU A 34 -16.88 -32.20 -11.94
N MET A 35 -17.76 -33.10 -11.50
CA MET A 35 -17.97 -33.34 -10.07
C MET A 35 -16.69 -33.84 -9.39
N SER A 36 -15.99 -34.77 -10.04
CA SER A 36 -14.72 -35.31 -9.53
C SER A 36 -13.66 -34.21 -9.42
N LEU A 37 -13.57 -33.32 -10.42
CA LEU A 37 -12.65 -32.19 -10.40
C LEU A 37 -12.98 -31.21 -9.26
N GLN A 38 -14.24 -30.81 -9.09
CA GLN A 38 -14.64 -29.90 -8.01
C GLN A 38 -14.37 -30.46 -6.62
N MET A 39 -14.59 -31.76 -6.43
CA MET A 39 -14.32 -32.44 -5.16
C MET A 39 -12.82 -32.43 -4.84
N LEU A 40 -11.99 -32.76 -5.82
CA LEU A 40 -10.53 -32.74 -5.70
C LEU A 40 -10.02 -31.31 -5.49
N GLU A 41 -10.51 -30.34 -6.27
CA GLU A 41 -10.17 -28.93 -6.13
C GLU A 41 -10.49 -28.42 -4.72
N LYS A 42 -11.69 -28.69 -4.20
CA LYS A 42 -12.08 -28.31 -2.84
C LYS A 42 -11.22 -28.98 -1.77
N HIS A 43 -10.83 -30.23 -1.97
CA HIS A 43 -9.99 -30.96 -1.02
C HIS A 43 -8.55 -30.43 -0.99
N PHE A 44 -7.99 -30.12 -2.15
CA PHE A 44 -6.60 -29.64 -2.28
C PHE A 44 -6.46 -28.13 -2.18
N THR A 45 -7.55 -27.37 -2.27
CA THR A 45 -7.53 -25.93 -2.01
C THR A 45 -7.22 -25.71 -0.53
N PRO A 46 -6.09 -25.07 -0.18
CA PRO A 46 -5.79 -24.75 1.19
C PRO A 46 -6.89 -23.84 1.75
N LYS A 47 -7.45 -24.20 2.90
CA LYS A 47 -8.40 -23.34 3.61
C LYS A 47 -7.64 -22.13 4.15
N ILE A 48 -7.80 -20.99 3.49
CA ILE A 48 -7.27 -19.72 3.99
C ILE A 48 -8.01 -19.38 5.28
N SER A 49 -7.26 -19.12 6.34
CA SER A 49 -7.82 -18.59 7.58
C SER A 49 -8.06 -17.10 7.39
N ILE A 50 -9.32 -16.71 7.15
CA ILE A 50 -9.71 -15.30 7.01
C ILE A 50 -9.26 -14.49 8.24
N VAL A 51 -9.34 -15.08 9.43
CA VAL A 51 -8.89 -14.44 10.68
C VAL A 51 -7.38 -14.15 10.62
N PHE A 52 -6.58 -15.07 10.09
CA PHE A 52 -5.14 -14.88 9.93
C PHE A 52 -4.82 -13.79 8.90
N GLU A 53 -5.50 -13.76 7.76
CA GLU A 53 -5.28 -12.73 6.74
C GLU A 53 -5.66 -11.34 7.24
N ARG A 54 -6.80 -11.22 7.95
CA ARG A 54 -7.21 -9.98 8.61
C ARG A 54 -6.19 -9.52 9.64
N HIS A 55 -5.69 -10.45 10.47
CA HIS A 55 -4.61 -10.15 11.40
C HIS A 55 -3.37 -9.64 10.66
N LYS A 56 -2.94 -10.29 9.59
CA LYS A 56 -1.79 -9.87 8.77
C LYS A 56 -1.96 -8.44 8.23
N LEU A 57 -3.15 -8.10 7.75
CA LEU A 57 -3.46 -6.74 7.28
C LEU A 57 -3.40 -5.71 8.42
N PHE A 58 -4.02 -5.99 9.56
CA PHE A 58 -4.04 -5.05 10.69
C PHE A 58 -2.70 -4.98 11.44
N SER A 59 -1.84 -5.99 11.36
CA SER A 59 -0.48 -5.91 11.90
C SER A 59 0.49 -5.17 10.98
N ARG A 60 0.12 -4.91 9.71
CA ARG A 60 1.00 -4.28 8.73
C ARG A 60 1.17 -2.79 9.03
N VAL A 61 2.38 -2.37 9.35
CA VAL A 61 2.77 -0.95 9.56
C VAL A 61 3.76 -0.50 8.49
N GLN A 62 3.79 0.76 8.09
CA GLN A 62 4.71 1.27 7.06
C GLN A 62 6.18 1.07 7.49
N GLY A 63 7.01 0.49 6.61
CA GLY A 63 8.44 0.33 6.85
C GLY A 63 9.17 1.68 6.94
N TYR A 64 10.34 1.71 7.60
CA TYR A 64 11.09 2.95 7.84
C TYR A 64 11.44 3.70 6.54
N ASP A 65 11.96 2.98 5.54
CA ASP A 65 12.31 3.52 4.21
C ASP A 65 11.26 3.18 3.14
N GLU A 66 10.06 2.77 3.55
CA GLU A 66 8.99 2.44 2.63
C GLU A 66 8.20 3.70 2.25
N ASP A 67 8.02 3.93 0.96
CA ASP A 67 7.14 4.98 0.43
C ASP A 67 5.66 4.68 0.74
N VAL A 68 4.83 5.71 0.97
CA VAL A 68 3.43 5.49 1.40
C VAL A 68 2.65 4.78 0.29
N LEU A 69 2.93 5.01 -0.99
CA LEU A 69 2.24 4.33 -2.09
C LEU A 69 2.59 2.85 -2.17
N THR A 70 3.84 2.50 -1.87
CA THR A 70 4.28 1.10 -1.80
C THR A 70 3.59 0.39 -0.65
N TYR A 71 3.48 1.05 0.49
CA TYR A 71 2.72 0.58 1.64
C TYR A 71 1.23 0.37 1.31
N VAL A 72 0.59 1.32 0.61
CA VAL A 72 -0.81 1.21 0.18
C VAL A 72 -1.01 0.03 -0.79
N ALA A 73 -0.08 -0.17 -1.72
CA ALA A 73 -0.13 -1.30 -2.65
C ALA A 73 -0.04 -2.65 -1.90
N ALA A 74 0.82 -2.74 -0.89
CA ALA A 74 0.93 -3.92 -0.04
C ALA A 74 -0.38 -4.17 0.75
N LEU A 75 -1.00 -3.13 1.32
CA LEU A 75 -2.29 -3.24 2.00
C LEU A 75 -3.39 -3.74 1.06
N ARG A 76 -3.47 -3.22 -0.17
CA ARG A 76 -4.42 -3.70 -1.19
C ARG A 76 -4.21 -5.18 -1.51
N GLY A 77 -2.96 -5.63 -1.62
CA GLY A 77 -2.63 -7.04 -1.85
C GLY A 77 -3.10 -7.95 -0.71
N LEU A 78 -2.94 -7.52 0.56
CA LEU A 78 -3.40 -8.29 1.72
C LEU A 78 -4.93 -8.32 1.83
N ALA A 79 -5.60 -7.22 1.48
CA ALA A 79 -7.05 -7.11 1.60
C ALA A 79 -7.83 -8.10 0.72
N VAL A 80 -7.24 -8.54 -0.40
CA VAL A 80 -7.86 -9.52 -1.32
C VAL A 80 -8.28 -10.81 -0.60
N MET A 81 -7.49 -11.26 0.38
CA MET A 81 -7.71 -12.52 1.10
C MET A 81 -8.56 -12.36 2.37
N CYS A 82 -8.92 -11.13 2.73
CA CYS A 82 -9.53 -10.80 4.02
C CYS A 82 -11.06 -10.89 4.04
N ASP A 83 -11.70 -11.08 2.88
CA ASP A 83 -13.16 -11.18 2.73
C ASP A 83 -13.90 -10.04 3.47
N PHE A 84 -13.53 -8.79 3.16
CA PHE A 84 -14.15 -7.58 3.71
C PHE A 84 -15.34 -7.07 2.89
N GLN A 85 -15.61 -7.68 1.74
CA GLN A 85 -16.64 -7.25 0.78
C GLN A 85 -16.52 -5.74 0.50
N ASN A 86 -17.59 -4.98 0.74
CA ASN A 86 -17.66 -3.55 0.43
C ASN A 86 -16.89 -2.65 1.43
N LEU A 87 -16.32 -3.22 2.49
CA LEU A 87 -15.58 -2.47 3.51
C LEU A 87 -14.07 -2.41 3.24
N SER A 88 -13.57 -3.07 2.18
CA SER A 88 -12.14 -3.11 1.86
C SER A 88 -11.50 -1.72 1.86
N ASP A 89 -12.13 -0.78 1.18
CA ASP A 89 -11.54 0.52 0.92
C ASP A 89 -11.51 1.39 2.18
N SER A 90 -12.58 1.34 2.97
CA SER A 90 -12.67 2.02 4.27
C SER A 90 -11.62 1.49 5.25
N LEU A 91 -11.45 0.17 5.33
CA LEU A 91 -10.50 -0.44 6.26
C LEU A 91 -9.04 -0.20 5.85
N ILE A 92 -8.76 -0.20 4.53
CA ILE A 92 -7.44 0.20 4.02
C ILE A 92 -7.18 1.67 4.36
N HIS A 93 -8.16 2.56 4.15
CA HIS A 93 -8.03 3.97 4.51
C HIS A 93 -7.71 4.17 5.99
N ASP A 94 -8.46 3.54 6.89
CA ASP A 94 -8.21 3.60 8.33
C ASP A 94 -6.81 3.08 8.69
N GLN A 95 -6.36 2.02 8.01
CA GLN A 95 -5.04 1.44 8.19
C GLN A 95 -3.91 2.37 7.72
N ILE A 96 -4.12 3.14 6.65
CA ILE A 96 -3.19 4.18 6.18
C ILE A 96 -3.06 5.28 7.22
N VAL A 97 -4.19 5.83 7.69
CA VAL A 97 -4.22 6.90 8.69
C VAL A 97 -3.55 6.44 9.99
N ARG A 98 -3.81 5.22 10.43
CA ARG A 98 -3.23 4.67 11.65
C ARG A 98 -1.71 4.50 11.53
N CYS A 99 -1.23 3.82 10.49
CA CYS A 99 0.13 3.28 10.45
C CYS A 99 1.09 3.93 9.46
N THR A 100 0.73 5.09 8.89
CA THR A 100 1.71 5.89 8.14
C THR A 100 2.74 6.55 9.06
N ASN A 101 3.98 6.59 8.59
CA ASN A 101 5.13 7.26 9.21
C ASN A 101 5.09 8.78 8.98
N SER A 102 4.39 9.26 7.93
CA SER A 102 4.31 10.69 7.64
C SER A 102 3.21 11.37 8.44
N LYS A 103 3.61 12.15 9.46
CA LYS A 103 2.68 12.95 10.26
C LYS A 103 1.90 13.95 9.41
N LYS A 104 2.54 14.57 8.40
CA LYS A 104 1.89 15.53 7.50
C LYS A 104 0.77 14.87 6.70
N VAL A 105 1.02 13.67 6.16
CA VAL A 105 -0.01 12.89 5.46
C VAL A 105 -1.16 12.57 6.40
N LYS A 106 -0.87 12.07 7.60
CA LYS A 106 -1.87 11.77 8.63
C LYS A 106 -2.76 12.97 8.98
N GLU A 107 -2.14 14.12 9.26
CA GLU A 107 -2.86 15.38 9.56
C GLU A 107 -3.74 15.81 8.39
N ARG A 108 -3.25 15.69 7.15
CA ARG A 108 -3.99 16.08 5.95
C ARG A 108 -5.21 15.18 5.70
N LEU A 109 -5.05 13.87 5.84
CA LEU A 109 -6.13 12.89 5.64
C LEU A 109 -7.24 13.07 6.68
N LEU A 110 -6.88 13.20 7.97
CA LEU A 110 -7.83 13.42 9.06
C LEU A 110 -8.62 14.74 8.93
N SER A 111 -8.09 15.73 8.21
CA SER A 111 -8.75 17.03 8.04
C SER A 111 -9.81 17.04 6.93
N ILE A 112 -9.69 16.13 5.94
CA ILE A 112 -10.54 16.13 4.74
C ILE A 112 -11.54 14.96 4.75
N ASP A 113 -11.16 13.84 5.39
CA ASP A 113 -11.90 12.57 5.34
C ASP A 113 -12.17 12.10 3.89
N PRO A 114 -11.12 11.92 3.07
CA PRO A 114 -11.27 11.55 1.66
C PRO A 114 -11.58 10.06 1.47
N SER A 115 -12.13 9.70 0.31
CA SER A 115 -12.21 8.29 -0.12
C SER A 115 -10.80 7.69 -0.33
N LEU A 116 -10.70 6.35 -0.39
CA LEU A 116 -9.40 5.70 -0.59
C LEU A 116 -8.69 6.16 -1.87
N GLU A 117 -9.43 6.37 -2.96
CA GLU A 117 -8.84 6.84 -4.22
C GLU A 117 -8.32 8.28 -4.09
N GLU A 118 -9.09 9.17 -3.47
CA GLU A 118 -8.67 10.54 -3.18
C GLU A 118 -7.48 10.59 -2.23
N CYS A 119 -7.45 9.72 -1.21
CA CYS A 119 -6.33 9.54 -0.30
C CYS A 119 -5.03 9.23 -1.07
N ILE A 120 -5.08 8.32 -2.04
CA ILE A 120 -3.93 7.96 -2.87
C ILE A 120 -3.44 9.15 -3.69
N GLN A 121 -4.35 9.95 -4.26
CA GLN A 121 -3.97 11.15 -5.02
C GLN A 121 -3.33 12.21 -4.13
N ILE A 122 -3.85 12.41 -2.91
CA ILE A 122 -3.27 13.33 -1.92
C ILE A 122 -1.86 12.88 -1.55
N VAL A 123 -1.68 11.60 -1.22
CA VAL A 123 -0.37 11.03 -0.87
C VAL A 123 0.64 11.23 -2.00
N ARG A 124 0.28 10.88 -3.25
CA ARG A 124 1.12 11.09 -4.44
C ARG A 124 1.57 12.54 -4.58
N SER A 125 0.64 13.48 -4.47
CA SER A 125 0.93 14.91 -4.59
C SER A 125 1.88 15.39 -3.49
N MET A 126 1.71 14.89 -2.26
CA MET A 126 2.56 15.24 -1.13
C MET A 126 3.98 14.69 -1.29
N GLU A 127 4.15 13.44 -1.71
CA GLU A 127 5.46 12.82 -1.93
C GLU A 127 6.23 13.50 -3.08
N HIS A 128 5.53 13.85 -4.16
CA HIS A 128 6.11 14.66 -5.23
C HIS A 128 6.57 16.04 -4.73
N THR A 129 5.73 16.70 -3.94
CA THR A 129 6.04 18.02 -3.37
C THR A 129 7.25 17.94 -2.45
N GLU A 130 7.35 16.92 -1.60
CA GLU A 130 8.51 16.71 -0.73
C GLU A 130 9.79 16.46 -1.52
N THR A 131 9.70 15.71 -2.62
CA THR A 131 10.83 15.47 -3.53
C THR A 131 11.30 16.78 -4.19
N TRP A 132 10.36 17.58 -4.70
CA TRP A 132 10.69 18.88 -5.29
C TRP A 132 11.26 19.86 -4.26
N MET A 133 10.74 19.87 -3.03
CA MET A 133 11.27 20.70 -1.95
C MET A 133 12.73 20.35 -1.64
N LYS A 134 13.06 19.06 -1.54
CA LYS A 134 14.45 18.60 -1.34
C LYS A 134 15.36 19.07 -2.48
N GLU A 135 14.90 19.02 -3.73
CA GLU A 135 15.69 19.47 -4.88
C GLU A 135 15.94 20.98 -4.86
N ILE A 136 14.94 21.78 -4.49
CA ILE A 136 15.07 23.23 -4.34
C ILE A 136 16.07 23.58 -3.23
N GLU A 137 16.01 22.91 -2.09
CA GLU A 137 16.94 23.12 -0.97
C GLU A 137 18.40 22.79 -1.35
N VAL A 138 18.63 21.72 -2.10
CA VAL A 138 19.96 21.34 -2.58
C VAL A 138 20.53 22.36 -3.56
N LYS A 139 19.70 22.91 -4.46
CA LYS A 139 20.10 23.93 -5.44
C LYS A 139 20.27 25.33 -4.83
N GLY A 140 19.66 25.59 -3.67
CA GLY A 140 19.83 26.83 -2.90
C GLY A 140 21.21 27.01 -2.25
N HIS A 141 22.09 26.00 -2.30
CA HIS A 141 23.45 26.03 -1.73
C HIS A 141 24.56 26.42 -2.74
N ILE A 142 24.25 27.19 -3.79
CA ILE A 142 25.29 27.82 -4.61
C ILE A 142 26.04 28.86 -3.74
N ARG A 143 27.16 28.40 -3.17
CA ARG A 143 28.31 29.10 -2.60
C ARG A 143 28.18 30.63 -2.52
N ASP A 144 27.89 31.13 -1.32
CA ASP A 144 28.39 32.42 -0.85
C ASP A 144 29.92 32.35 -0.73
N SER A 145 30.62 32.48 -1.86
CA SER A 145 32.05 32.73 -1.88
C SER A 145 32.38 33.62 -3.06
N ASP A 146 32.00 34.89 -2.95
CA ASP A 146 32.79 36.02 -3.42
C ASP A 146 32.47 37.22 -2.52
N LYS A 147 33.31 37.39 -1.50
CA LYS A 147 33.46 38.67 -0.82
C LYS A 147 34.07 39.64 -1.83
N GLU A 148 33.60 40.88 -1.77
CA GLU A 148 34.24 42.08 -2.29
C GLU A 148 33.87 42.50 -3.73
N ASN A 149 32.68 43.09 -3.86
CA ASN A 149 32.57 44.29 -4.69
C ASN A 149 31.68 45.32 -4.00
N THR A 150 32.29 46.27 -3.30
CA THR A 150 31.61 47.45 -2.76
C THR A 150 31.28 48.39 -3.93
N VAL A 151 30.03 48.36 -4.39
CA VAL A 151 29.52 49.42 -5.27
C VAL A 151 28.94 50.52 -4.40
N GLU A 152 29.61 51.67 -4.37
CA GLU A 152 29.08 52.89 -3.77
C GLU A 152 27.80 53.32 -4.50
N VAL A 153 26.65 53.16 -3.85
CA VAL A 153 25.39 53.73 -4.35
C VAL A 153 25.37 55.22 -3.98
N LYS A 154 25.68 56.08 -4.95
CA LYS A 154 25.47 57.53 -4.80
C LYS A 154 23.97 57.82 -4.77
N GLU A 155 23.54 58.39 -3.65
CA GLU A 155 22.17 58.82 -3.38
C GLU A 155 21.72 59.87 -4.42
N PHE A 156 20.89 59.48 -5.39
CA PHE A 156 20.33 60.39 -6.38
C PHE A 156 18.97 60.91 -5.88
N LYS A 157 18.96 62.13 -5.32
CA LYS A 157 17.72 62.86 -5.01
C LYS A 157 17.07 63.36 -6.30
N GLY A 158 16.00 62.72 -6.74
CA GLY A 158 15.30 63.11 -7.96
C GLY A 158 13.84 62.68 -8.03
N LYS A 159 12.97 63.53 -7.48
CA LYS A 159 11.55 63.82 -7.85
C LYS A 159 10.55 62.65 -8.01
N LYS A 160 9.47 62.75 -7.23
CA LYS A 160 8.24 61.94 -7.28
C LYS A 160 7.69 61.81 -8.72
N ASN A 161 7.34 60.59 -9.15
CA ASN A 161 6.16 60.34 -9.99
C ASN A 161 5.77 58.85 -9.98
N VAL A 162 4.64 58.48 -9.37
CA VAL A 162 3.35 58.14 -10.04
C VAL A 162 3.48 57.04 -11.09
N VAL A 163 3.73 55.80 -10.65
CA VAL A 163 3.60 54.60 -11.48
C VAL A 163 3.09 53.46 -10.58
N ALA A 164 1.86 53.63 -10.09
CA ALA A 164 0.96 52.52 -9.80
C ALA A 164 0.47 51.90 -11.13
N ASP A 165 1.40 51.53 -12.01
CA ASP A 165 1.14 51.11 -13.40
C ASP A 165 1.95 49.84 -13.76
N CYS A 166 2.06 48.92 -12.79
CA CYS A 166 2.47 47.53 -13.08
C CYS A 166 1.37 46.51 -12.72
N LEU A 167 0.30 46.92 -12.02
CA LEU A 167 -0.87 46.07 -11.72
C LEU A 167 -1.88 45.99 -12.88
N SER A 168 -1.59 46.65 -14.01
CA SER A 168 -2.41 46.66 -15.23
C SER A 168 -1.92 45.69 -16.33
N ARG A 169 -0.85 44.91 -16.08
CA ARG A 169 -0.24 44.00 -17.07
C ARG A 169 -0.29 42.51 -16.72
N LEU A 170 -1.24 42.09 -15.88
CA LEU A 170 -1.59 40.67 -15.78
C LEU A 170 -2.73 40.40 -16.78
N PRO A 171 -2.50 39.67 -17.88
CA PRO A 171 -3.60 39.16 -18.67
C PRO A 171 -4.23 37.97 -17.92
N ILE A 172 -5.43 38.20 -17.39
CA ILE A 172 -6.40 37.14 -17.15
C ILE A 172 -7.09 36.90 -18.50
N ASN A 173 -6.87 35.74 -19.12
CA ASN A 173 -7.99 35.02 -19.73
C ASN A 173 -7.68 33.52 -19.91
N GLU A 174 -8.77 32.79 -19.89
CA GLU A 174 -8.98 31.37 -19.68
C GLU A 174 -8.78 30.52 -20.96
N SER A 175 -8.25 29.29 -20.78
CA SER A 175 -8.70 28.03 -21.45
C SER A 175 -8.38 27.81 -22.96
N PRO A 176 -8.50 26.58 -23.53
CA PRO A 176 -7.71 25.37 -23.27
C PRO A 176 -7.30 24.68 -24.60
N GLU A 177 -6.08 24.82 -25.10
CA GLU A 177 -5.54 23.99 -26.20
C GLU A 177 -4.04 24.34 -26.32
N GLU A 178 -3.18 23.35 -26.61
CA GLU A 178 -1.71 23.47 -26.69
C GLU A 178 -0.89 23.23 -25.40
N VAL A 179 -0.96 22.01 -24.87
CA VAL A 179 0.25 21.33 -24.39
C VAL A 179 0.34 19.98 -25.10
N SER A 180 0.60 20.08 -26.41
CA SER A 180 1.05 18.99 -27.26
C SER A 180 2.58 19.05 -27.31
N LEU A 181 3.21 17.89 -27.12
CA LEU A 181 4.66 17.60 -27.13
C LEU A 181 5.49 18.06 -25.90
N MET A 182 5.78 17.11 -25.01
CA MET A 182 7.13 16.52 -24.91
C MET A 182 7.21 15.46 -23.78
N CYS A 183 7.09 14.18 -24.15
CA CYS A 183 7.98 13.07 -23.77
C CYS A 183 7.33 11.77 -24.24
N GLU A 184 7.55 11.43 -25.50
CA GLU A 184 7.51 10.05 -25.95
C GLU A 184 8.77 9.36 -25.38
N MET A 185 8.58 8.43 -24.46
CA MET A 185 9.54 7.36 -24.21
C MET A 185 8.79 6.05 -24.38
N GLU A 186 9.07 5.39 -25.51
CA GLU A 186 8.67 4.02 -25.80
C GLU A 186 9.21 3.10 -24.69
N VAL A 187 8.30 2.40 -24.00
CA VAL A 187 8.66 1.28 -23.13
C VAL A 187 8.44 0.02 -23.96
N GLU A 188 9.51 -0.42 -24.62
CA GLU A 188 9.63 -1.80 -25.10
C GLU A 188 9.64 -2.72 -23.87
N ALA A 189 8.64 -3.58 -23.78
CA ALA A 189 8.55 -4.61 -22.76
C ALA A 189 9.66 -5.66 -22.98
N SER A 190 10.45 -5.93 -21.94
CA SER A 190 11.30 -7.12 -21.87
C SER A 190 10.90 -7.98 -20.66
N PRO A 191 10.97 -9.31 -20.75
CA PRO A 191 10.38 -10.23 -19.79
C PRO A 191 11.23 -10.29 -18.52
N ILE A 192 10.60 -10.22 -17.35
CA ILE A 192 11.27 -10.56 -16.09
C ILE A 192 10.94 -12.00 -15.77
N ASP A 193 11.99 -12.81 -15.88
CA ASP A 193 12.04 -14.19 -15.44
C ASP A 193 11.75 -14.32 -13.93
N GLU A 194 11.02 -15.39 -13.66
CA GLU A 194 10.81 -16.06 -12.40
C GLU A 194 12.15 -16.46 -11.76
N GLU A 195 12.60 -15.76 -10.71
CA GLU A 195 13.51 -16.39 -9.74
C GLU A 195 13.29 -15.91 -8.31
N LEU A 196 12.98 -16.91 -7.49
CA LEU A 196 12.53 -16.87 -6.11
C LEU A 196 13.75 -16.78 -5.18
N ALA A 197 14.13 -15.57 -4.75
CA ALA A 197 15.13 -15.41 -3.69
C ALA A 197 14.44 -15.45 -2.31
N LEU A 198 14.35 -16.66 -1.74
CA LEU A 198 14.14 -16.87 -0.30
C LEU A 198 15.38 -16.36 0.46
N GLY A 199 15.37 -15.08 0.83
CA GLY A 199 16.28 -14.50 1.80
C GLY A 199 15.74 -14.68 3.21
N GLN A 200 16.36 -15.56 3.99
CA GLN A 200 16.21 -15.62 5.44
C GLN A 200 16.68 -14.28 6.04
N GLY A 201 15.73 -13.43 6.42
CA GLY A 201 15.98 -12.19 7.15
C GLY A 201 15.63 -12.35 8.62
N GLU A 202 16.62 -12.20 9.47
CA GLU A 202 16.51 -12.14 10.93
C GLU A 202 15.50 -11.05 11.34
N TRP A 203 14.61 -11.38 12.28
CA TRP A 203 13.65 -10.42 12.84
C TRP A 203 14.39 -9.52 13.84
N GLU A 204 14.76 -8.31 13.43
CA GLU A 204 15.14 -7.27 14.39
C GLU A 204 13.89 -6.86 15.19
N GLU A 205 14.03 -6.94 16.51
CA GLU A 205 13.01 -6.62 17.50
C GLU A 205 12.50 -5.19 17.30
N ALA A 206 11.25 -5.06 16.85
CA ALA A 206 10.54 -3.79 16.90
C ALA A 206 10.35 -3.40 18.38
N ILE A 207 10.87 -2.21 18.73
CA ILE A 207 10.67 -1.56 20.03
C ILE A 207 9.17 -1.25 20.14
N VAL A 208 8.44 -2.10 20.86
CA VAL A 208 7.06 -1.87 21.29
C VAL A 208 7.14 -1.12 22.62
N ASP A 209 6.39 -0.01 22.75
CA ASP A 209 6.27 0.76 23.98
C ASP A 209 6.04 -0.16 25.21
N ASP A 210 6.87 0.02 26.25
CA ASP A 210 7.02 -0.89 27.41
C ASP A 210 5.72 -1.17 28.19
N GLU A 211 4.69 -0.32 28.03
CA GLU A 211 3.44 -0.40 28.79
C GLU A 211 2.44 -1.42 28.20
N GLU A 212 2.29 -1.48 26.86
CA GLU A 212 1.45 -2.49 26.20
C GLU A 212 2.10 -3.88 26.17
N TYR A 213 3.43 -3.94 26.06
CA TYR A 213 4.17 -5.21 26.12
C TYR A 213 4.10 -5.85 27.52
N GLY A 214 3.98 -5.03 28.57
CA GLY A 214 3.76 -5.48 29.95
C GLY A 214 2.40 -6.14 30.16
N GLU A 215 1.33 -5.61 29.58
CA GLU A 215 0.00 -6.22 29.62
C GLU A 215 -0.06 -7.51 28.80
N LEU A 216 0.57 -7.53 27.63
CA LEU A 216 0.66 -8.73 26.79
C LEU A 216 1.42 -9.85 27.50
N LYS A 217 2.55 -9.53 28.16
CA LYS A 217 3.30 -10.50 28.98
C LYS A 217 2.50 -11.01 30.19
N ARG A 218 1.68 -10.17 30.82
CA ARG A 218 0.77 -10.60 31.90
C ARG A 218 -0.28 -11.58 31.40
N LEU A 219 -0.93 -11.26 30.29
CA LEU A 219 -1.96 -12.12 29.68
C LEU A 219 -1.37 -13.46 29.22
N ILE A 220 -0.16 -13.46 28.65
CA ILE A 220 0.54 -14.70 28.26
C ILE A 220 0.86 -15.54 29.51
N CYS A 221 1.36 -14.92 30.59
CA CYS A 221 1.67 -15.63 31.84
C CYS A 221 0.40 -16.19 32.53
N GLU A 222 -0.72 -15.48 32.47
CA GLU A 222 -2.02 -15.96 32.96
C GLU A 222 -2.56 -17.12 32.12
N LEU A 223 -2.45 -17.04 30.79
CA LEU A 223 -2.84 -18.12 29.89
C LEU A 223 -1.94 -19.36 30.06
N GLU A 224 -0.64 -19.20 30.23
CA GLU A 224 0.27 -20.31 30.54
C GLU A 224 -0.02 -20.95 31.90
N THR A 225 -0.50 -20.19 32.88
CA THR A 225 -0.93 -20.73 34.18
C THR A 225 -2.25 -21.51 34.05
N ILE A 226 -3.18 -21.05 33.21
CA ILE A 226 -4.47 -21.69 32.96
C ILE A 226 -4.31 -22.97 32.12
N PHE A 227 -3.45 -22.95 31.11
CA PHE A 227 -3.25 -24.06 30.18
C PHE A 227 -2.07 -24.98 30.54
N GLY A 228 -1.13 -24.54 31.38
CA GLY A 228 0.04 -25.29 31.81
C GLY A 228 -0.22 -26.32 32.93
N SER A 229 -1.41 -26.34 33.52
CA SER A 229 -1.77 -27.33 34.57
C SER A 229 -2.28 -28.68 34.01
N LYS A 230 -2.04 -28.95 32.72
CA LYS A 230 -2.23 -30.27 32.11
C LYS A 230 -0.94 -30.77 31.46
N LYS A 231 0.04 -31.11 32.29
CA LYS A 231 1.01 -32.17 32.04
C LYS A 231 1.63 -32.63 33.36
#